data_AF-A0A9D7IUU0-F1
#
_entry.id   AF-A0A9D7IUU0-F1
#
_cell.length_a   1.000
_cell.length_b   1.000
_cell.length_c   1.000
_cell.angle_alpha   90.00
_cell.angle_beta   90.00
_cell.angle_gamma   90.00
#
_symmetry.space_group_name_H-M   'P 1'
#
loop_
_entity.id
_entity.type
_entity.pdbx_description
1 polymer ?
#
loop_
_entity_poly.entity_id
_entity_poly.type
_entity_poly.pdbx_seq_one_letter_code
_entity_poly.pdbx_strand_id
1 'polypeptide(L)'
;MPADAPVKIIVGVDGSTGAEAAVKVVAQRPWPAQTEVLLLSAVPSISAATSSLMVMPVSQWFVEERARVEAAAGKLEKELRTTGLKVRAMILEGDPKSVLLDEAEKWGADCIFVGAAGMSAIDRLLLGSISAAVATRAECSVEVVRSEKA
;
A
#
# COMPACT_ATOMS: atom_id res chain seq x y z
N MET A 1 -10.89 -13.57 -16.42
CA MET A 1 -9.76 -14.43 -16.00
C MET A 1 -10.31 -15.82 -15.74
N PRO A 2 -9.60 -16.92 -16.04
CA PRO A 2 -10.02 -18.25 -15.60
C PRO A 2 -10.12 -18.25 -14.06
N ALA A 3 -11.17 -18.86 -13.50
CA ALA A 3 -11.49 -18.76 -12.07
C ALA A 3 -10.37 -19.28 -11.14
N ASP A 4 -9.43 -20.07 -11.66
CA ASP A 4 -8.39 -20.76 -10.89
C ASP A 4 -6.95 -20.31 -11.22
N ALA A 5 -6.76 -19.25 -12.02
CA ALA A 5 -5.41 -18.77 -12.33
C ALA A 5 -4.81 -17.99 -11.14
N PRO A 6 -3.49 -18.14 -10.84
CA PRO A 6 -2.83 -17.34 -9.81
C PRO A 6 -2.97 -15.84 -10.09
N VAL A 7 -3.26 -15.07 -9.04
CA VAL A 7 -3.49 -13.62 -9.13
C VAL A 7 -2.29 -12.88 -8.52
N LYS A 8 -1.94 -11.73 -9.08
CA LYS A 8 -0.98 -10.79 -8.51
C LYS A 8 -1.71 -9.59 -7.91
N ILE A 9 -1.58 -9.42 -6.61
CA ILE A 9 -2.32 -8.43 -5.82
C ILE A 9 -1.34 -7.42 -5.25
N ILE A 10 -1.57 -6.13 -5.50
CA ILE A 10 -0.90 -5.06 -4.75
C ILE A 10 -1.83 -4.60 -3.63
N VAL A 11 -1.28 -4.39 -2.43
CA VAL A 11 -2.00 -3.71 -1.34
C VAL A 11 -1.20 -2.49 -0.93
N GLY A 12 -1.80 -1.32 -1.06
CA GLY A 12 -1.18 -0.07 -0.62
C GLY A 12 -1.19 0.05 0.91
N VAL A 13 -0.01 0.26 1.49
CA VAL A 13 0.18 0.39 2.94
C VAL A 13 0.88 1.68 3.31
N ASP A 14 0.26 2.46 4.19
CA ASP A 14 0.78 3.73 4.71
C ASP A 14 0.79 3.76 6.26
N GLY A 15 0.45 2.64 6.90
CA GLY A 15 0.30 2.54 8.36
C GLY A 15 -1.03 3.06 8.90
N SER A 16 -1.98 3.44 8.05
CA SER A 16 -3.33 3.81 8.47
C SER A 16 -4.24 2.60 8.72
N THR A 17 -5.32 2.82 9.49
CA THR A 17 -6.38 1.81 9.69
C THR A 17 -7.09 1.43 8.38
N GLY A 18 -7.14 2.33 7.40
CA GLY A 18 -7.67 2.03 6.07
C GLY A 18 -6.80 1.03 5.31
N ALA A 19 -5.48 1.14 5.40
CA ALA A 19 -4.56 0.16 4.85
C ALA A 19 -4.66 -1.19 5.56
N GLU A 20 -4.77 -1.20 6.89
CA GLU A 20 -5.01 -2.43 7.66
C GLU A 20 -6.32 -3.12 7.25
N ALA A 21 -7.39 -2.34 7.04
CA ALA A 21 -8.67 -2.88 6.55
C ALA A 21 -8.53 -3.51 5.15
N ALA A 22 -7.77 -2.89 4.25
CA ALA A 22 -7.50 -3.44 2.93
C ALA A 22 -6.75 -4.79 3.00
N VAL A 23 -5.72 -4.88 3.86
CA VAL A 23 -5.02 -6.15 4.13
C VAL A 23 -5.97 -7.21 4.68
N LYS A 24 -6.83 -6.85 5.63
CA LYS A 24 -7.80 -7.77 6.23
C LYS A 24 -8.77 -8.34 5.18
N VAL A 25 -9.26 -7.51 4.27
CA VAL A 25 -10.13 -7.98 3.16
C VAL A 25 -9.39 -8.99 2.27
N VAL A 26 -8.13 -8.72 1.92
CA VAL A 26 -7.31 -9.66 1.16
C VAL A 26 -7.10 -10.97 1.93
N ALA A 27 -6.81 -10.90 3.23
CA ALA A 27 -6.59 -12.08 4.07
C ALA A 27 -7.83 -12.97 4.22
N GLN A 28 -9.04 -12.38 4.20
CA GLN A 28 -10.30 -13.08 4.42
C GLN A 28 -10.94 -13.62 3.14
N ARG A 29 -10.49 -13.16 1.97
CA ARG A 29 -11.01 -13.62 0.68
C ARG A 29 -10.34 -14.92 0.25
N PRO A 30 -11.07 -15.93 -0.25
CA PRO A 30 -10.46 -17.08 -0.88
C PRO A 30 -9.80 -16.65 -2.20
N TRP A 31 -8.54 -17.05 -2.38
CA TRP A 31 -7.76 -16.79 -3.59
C TRP A 31 -7.31 -18.09 -4.25
N PRO A 32 -7.10 -18.10 -5.58
CA PRO A 32 -6.48 -19.21 -6.26
C PRO A 32 -5.11 -19.56 -5.67
N ALA A 33 -4.74 -20.83 -5.77
CA ALA A 33 -3.42 -21.29 -5.33
C ALA A 33 -2.31 -20.47 -6.02
N GLN A 34 -1.21 -20.27 -5.31
CA GLN A 34 -0.04 -19.52 -5.79
C GLN A 34 -0.27 -18.01 -6.01
N THR A 35 -1.40 -17.44 -5.57
CA THR A 35 -1.62 -15.98 -5.54
C THR A 35 -0.49 -15.28 -4.80
N GLU A 36 0.03 -14.23 -5.44
CA GLU A 36 1.11 -13.38 -4.94
C GLU A 36 0.55 -12.06 -4.42
N VAL A 37 1.02 -11.63 -3.26
CA VAL A 37 0.66 -10.34 -2.67
C VAL A 37 1.91 -9.50 -2.47
N LEU A 38 1.89 -8.28 -3.01
CA LEU A 38 2.87 -7.25 -2.78
C LEU A 38 2.26 -6.18 -1.87
N LEU A 39 2.77 -6.10 -0.64
CA LEU A 39 2.53 -4.95 0.23
C LEU A 39 3.43 -3.82 -0.24
N LEU A 40 2.84 -2.71 -0.70
CA LEU A 40 3.59 -1.61 -1.30
C LEU A 40 3.38 -0.32 -0.53
N SER A 41 4.49 0.27 -0.09
CA SER A 41 4.51 1.59 0.55
C SER A 41 5.36 2.56 -0.25
N ALA A 42 4.98 3.83 -0.20
CA ALA A 42 5.78 4.92 -0.76
C ALA A 42 6.22 5.86 0.36
N VAL A 43 7.50 6.20 0.39
CA VAL A 43 8.06 7.20 1.30
C VAL A 43 8.61 8.39 0.49
N PRO A 44 8.58 9.62 1.01
CA PRO A 44 9.16 10.75 0.29
C PRO A 44 10.67 10.58 0.11
N SER A 45 11.20 10.97 -1.06
CA SER A 45 12.64 11.03 -1.32
C SER A 45 13.21 12.37 -0.81
N ILE A 46 14.30 12.32 -0.04
CA ILE A 46 15.08 13.53 0.29
C ILE A 46 16.32 13.53 -0.61
N SER A 47 16.47 14.58 -1.41
CA SER A 47 17.72 14.77 -2.16
C SER A 47 18.89 15.03 -1.21
N ALA A 48 20.01 14.34 -1.40
CA ALA A 48 21.25 14.59 -0.64
C ALA A 48 21.73 16.06 -0.74
N ALA A 49 21.34 16.79 -1.78
CA ALA A 49 21.68 18.21 -1.95
C ALA A 49 20.95 19.14 -0.97
N THR A 50 19.81 18.73 -0.42
CA THR A 50 19.08 19.49 0.62
C THR A 50 19.67 19.33 2.02
N SER A 51 20.71 18.51 2.20
CA SER A 51 21.28 18.13 3.51
C SER A 51 22.32 19.13 4.08
N SER A 52 22.37 20.39 3.63
CA SER A 52 23.30 21.39 4.16
C SER A 52 22.87 21.89 5.54
N LEU A 53 23.48 21.34 6.61
CA LEU A 53 23.64 21.84 8.00
C LEU A 53 22.41 22.39 8.79
N MET A 54 21.25 22.63 8.19
CA MET A 54 20.02 23.15 8.84
C MET A 54 18.87 22.12 8.94
N VAL A 55 19.11 20.83 8.63
CA VAL A 55 18.04 19.85 8.33
C VAL A 55 18.04 18.61 9.26
N MET A 56 18.82 18.60 10.35
CA MET A 56 18.89 17.43 11.26
C MET A 56 17.52 16.92 11.77
N PRO A 57 16.58 17.78 12.24
CA PRO A 57 15.28 17.30 12.74
C PRO A 57 14.42 16.63 11.66
N VAL A 58 14.50 17.14 10.43
CA VAL A 58 13.74 16.64 9.29
C VAL A 58 14.27 15.28 8.86
N SER A 59 15.61 15.11 8.79
CA SER A 59 16.22 13.81 8.48
C SER A 59 15.90 12.71 9.49
N GLN A 60 15.86 13.03 10.79
CA GLN A 60 15.46 12.09 11.84
C GLN A 60 13.98 11.70 11.71
N TRP A 61 13.10 12.67 11.49
CA TRP A 61 11.68 12.40 11.28
C TRP A 61 11.43 11.45 10.09
N PHE A 62 12.15 11.62 8.98
CA PHE A 62 12.03 10.72 7.83
C PHE A 62 12.52 9.30 8.12
N VAL A 63 13.61 9.14 8.89
CA VAL A 63 14.09 7.83 9.33
C VAL A 63 13.06 7.15 10.23
N GLU A 64 12.48 7.89 11.16
CA GLU A 64 11.43 7.40 12.07
C GLU A 64 10.17 7.01 11.31
N GLU A 65 9.72 7.83 10.36
CA GLU A 65 8.53 7.56 9.56
C GLU A 65 8.73 6.32 8.67
N ARG A 66 9.89 6.20 8.03
CA ARG A 66 10.25 5.00 7.27
C ARG A 66 10.24 3.76 8.17
N ALA A 67 10.88 3.83 9.33
CA ALA A 67 10.91 2.72 10.28
C ALA A 67 9.50 2.33 10.76
N ARG A 68 8.60 3.31 10.96
CA ARG A 68 7.20 3.06 11.32
C ARG A 68 6.46 2.31 10.22
N VAL A 69 6.62 2.73 8.97
CA VAL A 69 6.00 2.08 7.80
C VAL A 69 6.58 0.68 7.61
N GLU A 70 7.90 0.50 7.75
CA GLU A 70 8.58 -0.81 7.71
C GLU A 70 8.03 -1.76 8.78
N ALA A 71 7.87 -1.28 10.02
CA ALA A 71 7.32 -2.08 11.11
C ALA A 71 5.85 -2.48 10.85
N ALA A 72 5.03 -1.55 10.35
CA ALA A 72 3.64 -1.82 10.01
C ALA A 72 3.52 -2.84 8.86
N ALA A 73 4.28 -2.64 7.78
CA ALA A 73 4.32 -3.56 6.65
C ALA A 73 4.80 -4.96 7.07
N GLY A 74 5.84 -5.04 7.91
CA GLY A 74 6.35 -6.32 8.42
C GLY A 74 5.37 -7.08 9.32
N LYS A 75 4.54 -6.36 10.10
CA LYS A 75 3.44 -6.97 10.87
C LYS A 75 2.39 -7.56 9.94
N LEU A 76 1.93 -6.78 8.95
CA LEU A 76 0.88 -7.18 8.00
C LEU A 76 1.35 -8.31 7.06
N GLU A 77 2.63 -8.31 6.68
CA GLU A 77 3.24 -9.39 5.90
C GLU A 77 3.18 -10.72 6.66
N LYS A 78 3.55 -10.72 7.94
CA LYS A 78 3.49 -11.91 8.80
C LYS A 78 2.06 -12.44 8.91
N GLU A 79 1.09 -11.54 9.09
CA GLU A 79 -0.33 -11.90 9.17
C GLU A 79 -0.81 -12.56 7.87
N LEU A 80 -0.56 -11.93 6.71
CA LEU A 80 -0.99 -12.47 5.42
C LEU A 80 -0.32 -13.82 5.10
N ARG A 81 0.94 -14.03 5.49
CA ARG A 81 1.62 -15.32 5.25
C ARG A 81 0.93 -16.50 5.95
N THR A 82 0.18 -16.28 7.03
CA THR A 82 -0.59 -17.34 7.70
C THR A 82 -1.76 -17.86 6.85
N THR A 83 -2.15 -17.14 5.79
CA THR A 83 -3.27 -17.50 4.90
C THR A 83 -2.87 -18.41 3.74
N GLY A 84 -1.57 -18.71 3.59
CA GLY A 84 -1.04 -19.51 2.47
C GLY A 84 -0.71 -18.72 1.19
N LEU A 85 -0.90 -17.38 1.21
CA LEU A 85 -0.51 -16.47 0.13
C LEU A 85 1.01 -16.28 0.05
N LYS A 86 1.54 -16.02 -1.16
CA LYS A 86 2.95 -15.66 -1.37
C LYS A 86 3.13 -14.16 -1.16
N VAL A 87 3.53 -13.75 0.05
CA VAL A 87 3.58 -12.33 0.42
C VAL A 87 5.01 -11.80 0.43
N ARG A 88 5.19 -10.61 -0.15
CA ARG A 88 6.39 -9.77 -0.03
C ARG A 88 6.02 -8.33 0.29
N ALA A 89 6.89 -7.62 1.01
CA ALA A 89 6.76 -6.19 1.25
C ALA A 89 7.84 -5.41 0.48
N MET A 90 7.47 -4.24 -0.05
CA MET A 90 8.37 -3.33 -0.73
C MET A 90 8.06 -1.89 -0.33
N ILE A 91 9.12 -1.12 -0.14
CA ILE A 91 9.02 0.32 0.13
C ILE A 91 9.83 1.02 -0.94
N LEU A 92 9.17 1.92 -1.66
CA LEU A 92 9.77 2.72 -2.73
C LEU A 92 9.76 4.19 -2.35
N GLU A 93 10.70 4.93 -2.90
CA GLU A 93 10.71 6.39 -2.78
C GLU A 93 9.87 7.01 -3.89
N GLY A 94 9.01 7.98 -3.55
CA GLY A 94 8.24 8.73 -4.55
C GLY A 94 6.85 9.18 -4.08
N ASP A 95 6.07 9.71 -5.03
CA ASP A 95 4.66 9.99 -4.82
C ASP A 95 3.86 8.67 -4.73
N PRO A 96 3.04 8.46 -3.70
CA PRO A 96 2.32 7.21 -3.51
C PRO A 96 1.41 6.80 -4.68
N LYS A 97 0.84 7.76 -5.42
CA LYS A 97 -0.04 7.45 -6.56
C LYS A 97 0.80 6.89 -7.70
N SER A 98 1.91 7.54 -8.02
CA SER A 98 2.84 7.07 -9.06
C SER A 98 3.43 5.72 -8.69
N VAL A 99 3.93 5.56 -7.46
CA VAL A 99 4.51 4.29 -7.00
C VAL A 99 3.52 3.12 -7.15
N LEU A 100 2.26 3.30 -6.75
CA LEU A 100 1.24 2.25 -6.88
C LEU A 100 0.91 1.93 -8.34
N LEU A 101 0.73 2.95 -9.18
CA LEU A 101 0.36 2.78 -10.59
C LEU A 101 1.52 2.16 -11.39
N ASP A 102 2.72 2.70 -11.25
CA ASP A 102 3.90 2.27 -12.00
C ASP A 102 4.30 0.84 -11.62
N GLU A 103 4.26 0.47 -10.34
CA GLU A 103 4.58 -0.89 -9.92
C GLU A 103 3.47 -1.89 -10.28
N ALA A 104 2.20 -1.46 -10.33
CA ALA A 104 1.11 -2.29 -10.84
C ALA A 104 1.29 -2.64 -12.32
N GLU A 105 1.63 -1.65 -13.15
CA GLU A 105 1.92 -1.85 -14.56
C GLU A 105 3.15 -2.76 -14.73
N LYS A 106 4.27 -2.40 -14.09
CA LYS A 106 5.56 -3.09 -14.21
C LYS A 106 5.51 -4.54 -13.74
N TRP A 107 4.82 -4.82 -12.63
CA TRP A 107 4.71 -6.18 -12.10
C TRP A 107 3.63 -7.01 -12.82
N GLY A 108 2.75 -6.34 -13.57
CA GLY A 108 1.56 -6.94 -14.18
C GLY A 108 0.57 -7.37 -13.10
N ALA A 109 0.22 -6.46 -12.20
CA ALA A 109 -0.76 -6.70 -11.15
C ALA A 109 -2.16 -6.85 -11.74
N ASP A 110 -2.91 -7.84 -11.26
CA ASP A 110 -4.30 -8.07 -11.65
C ASP A 110 -5.27 -7.17 -10.88
N CYS A 111 -4.88 -6.80 -9.64
CA CYS A 111 -5.64 -5.85 -8.84
C CYS A 111 -4.80 -5.09 -7.81
N ILE A 112 -5.33 -3.92 -7.42
CA ILE A 112 -4.80 -3.08 -6.35
C ILE A 112 -5.87 -2.91 -5.27
N PHE A 113 -5.50 -3.17 -4.02
CA PHE A 113 -6.30 -2.87 -2.84
C PHE A 113 -5.75 -1.65 -2.12
N VAL A 114 -6.62 -0.71 -1.80
CA VAL A 114 -6.27 0.49 -1.03
C VAL A 114 -7.36 0.83 -0.03
N GLY A 115 -6.99 1.44 1.09
CA GLY A 115 -7.95 2.04 2.00
C GLY A 115 -8.68 3.23 1.36
N ALA A 116 -9.96 3.39 1.67
CA ALA A 116 -10.75 4.55 1.24
C ALA A 116 -10.18 5.85 1.81
N ALA A 117 -9.69 5.81 3.05
CA ALA A 117 -9.03 6.92 3.73
C ALA A 117 -7.64 6.49 4.20
N GLY A 118 -6.67 7.41 4.14
CA GLY A 118 -5.31 7.22 4.65
C GLY A 118 -5.08 8.04 5.93
N MET A 119 -3.81 8.31 6.24
CA MET A 119 -3.41 9.03 7.46
C MET A 119 -3.99 10.44 7.63
N SER A 120 -4.25 11.15 6.52
CA SER A 120 -4.73 12.54 6.53
C SER A 120 -6.22 12.65 6.18
N ALA A 121 -7.02 11.68 6.61
CA ALA A 121 -8.45 11.62 6.32
C ALA A 121 -9.16 12.93 6.70
N ILE A 122 -9.95 13.47 5.77
CA ILE A 122 -10.84 14.61 6.03
C ILE A 122 -12.25 14.03 6.14
N ASP A 123 -12.94 14.26 7.26
CA ASP A 123 -14.24 13.65 7.60
C ASP A 123 -15.36 13.83 6.54
N ARG A 124 -15.19 14.79 5.62
CA ARG A 124 -16.16 15.09 4.55
C ARG A 124 -15.91 14.36 3.24
N LEU A 125 -14.73 13.76 3.05
CA LEU A 125 -14.38 13.10 1.79
C LEU A 125 -14.72 11.62 1.86
N LEU A 126 -15.40 11.14 0.80
CA LEU A 126 -15.73 9.72 0.64
C LEU A 126 -14.51 8.86 0.29
N LEU A 127 -13.54 9.45 -0.40
CA LEU A 127 -12.29 8.84 -0.86
C LEU A 127 -11.12 9.80 -0.62
N GLY A 128 -9.98 9.25 -0.22
CA GLY A 128 -8.70 9.95 -0.15
C GLY A 128 -8.13 10.23 -1.55
N SER A 129 -7.20 11.16 -1.63
CA SER A 129 -6.56 11.56 -2.90
C SER A 129 -5.85 10.40 -3.60
N ILE A 130 -5.20 9.52 -2.82
CA ILE A 130 -4.48 8.35 -3.36
C ILE A 130 -5.47 7.31 -3.89
N SER A 131 -6.46 6.91 -3.09
CA SER A 131 -7.44 5.90 -3.50
C SER A 131 -8.28 6.35 -4.70
N ALA A 132 -8.67 7.63 -4.75
CA ALA A 132 -9.34 8.20 -5.92
C ALA A 132 -8.46 8.20 -7.18
N ALA A 133 -7.18 8.55 -7.06
CA ALA A 133 -6.26 8.56 -8.19
C ALA A 133 -5.97 7.14 -8.71
N VAL A 134 -5.76 6.17 -7.82
CA VAL A 134 -5.52 4.78 -8.20
C VAL A 134 -6.75 4.19 -8.88
N ALA A 135 -7.94 4.36 -8.29
CA ALA A 135 -9.19 3.84 -8.84
C ALA A 135 -9.55 4.41 -10.22
N THR A 136 -9.04 5.59 -10.56
CA THR A 136 -9.34 6.24 -11.85
C THR A 136 -8.29 6.00 -12.92
N ARG A 137 -7.08 5.56 -12.56
CA ARG A 137 -5.93 5.51 -13.47
C ARG A 137 -5.27 4.15 -13.61
N ALA A 138 -5.50 3.23 -12.68
CA ALA A 138 -4.92 1.89 -12.77
C ALA A 138 -5.45 1.16 -14.00
N GLU A 139 -4.57 0.43 -14.68
CA GLU A 139 -4.95 -0.43 -15.81
C GLU A 139 -5.53 -1.78 -15.37
N CYS A 140 -5.44 -2.08 -14.07
CA CYS A 140 -5.98 -3.30 -13.46
C CYS A 140 -7.16 -3.00 -12.52
N SER A 141 -7.76 -4.05 -11.95
CA SER A 141 -8.92 -3.87 -11.06
C SER A 141 -8.52 -3.16 -9.78
N VAL A 142 -9.34 -2.22 -9.30
CA VAL A 142 -9.07 -1.52 -8.03
C VAL A 142 -10.19 -1.78 -7.05
N GLU A 143 -9.84 -2.20 -5.85
CA GLU A 143 -10.76 -2.30 -4.73
C GLU A 143 -10.42 -1.28 -3.66
N VAL A 144 -11.38 -0.40 -3.38
CA VAL A 144 -11.25 0.63 -2.37
C VAL A 144 -12.02 0.22 -1.12
N VAL A 145 -11.28 -0.10 -0.07
CA VAL A 145 -11.82 -0.69 1.16
C VAL A 145 -12.11 0.39 2.20
N ARG A 146 -13.36 0.45 2.66
CA ARG A 146 -13.71 1.30 3.81
C ARG A 146 -13.46 0.54 5.10
N SER A 147 -12.76 1.15 6.04
CA SER A 147 -12.73 0.64 7.42
C SER A 147 -14.12 0.74 8.03
N GLU A 148 -14.52 -0.25 8.81
CA GLU A 148 -15.73 -0.14 9.63
C GLU A 148 -15.59 1.08 10.55
N LYS A 149 -16.68 1.83 10.74
CA LYS A 149 -16.71 2.87 11.78
C LYS A 149 -16.57 2.16 13.12
N ALA A 150 -15.62 2.63 13.94
CA ALA A 150 -15.64 2.34 15.37
C ALA A 150 -16.95 2.86 16.00
#